data_AF-A0A9W3AJ35-F1
#
_entry.id   AF-A0A9W3AJ35-F1
#
_cell.length_a   1.000
_cell.length_b   1.000
_cell.length_c   1.000
_cell.angle_alpha   90.00
_cell.angle_beta   90.00
_cell.angle_gamma   90.00
#
_symmetry.space_group_name_H-M   'P 1'
#
loop_
_entity.id
_entity.type
_entity.pdbx_description
1 polymer ?
#
loop_
_entity_poly.entity_id
_entity_poly.type
_entity_poly.pdbx_seq_one_letter_code
_entity_poly.pdbx_strand_id
1 'polypeptide(L)'
;MASGTEQSFQRRIADFPCMFNMGSSANRDETDLTAKLETVLQESGFDQDIRRLNYLTWIQFNLEKLRGQEHKESLQWNEKAMKLSSGNDLVSLANRIYLSKYIGKEDESERCLHELENRRSIPDFQDLLADAKAQQAYCYARIGDPKNQDLEIDLYIQALRVKTDFRWNYGLGLACMRSMHIHMKKYRFKFNRNERVQLGAAALFEAIRDAPDNDLRGQGYMNLALLQSYSRRFAAEDLTDRDCRILFNNLSVKELIDTAVELGPNDYKVLADCGRAIADDDKEEAKRLFMRSNAIQRNTKACYQLGFLSSDVNQRLALWLDALKLSHYGDKAIIGGIQKILNERARDNPINKCFHQHFHEVGTAKKDVLILVQDENDQVDKVYQILTACFGLTATKVVIQNSQSWKTEVSQHHVVIIILPRLLNSHFSEEITFLVDKACPDGRHQTMKVLITDQSTRVPATLQPFKQLILADVLENLGNGQITYQTFGGKNLQCISLLKLFIFLIEE
;
A
#
# COMPACT_ATOMS: atom_id res chain seq x y z
N MET A 1 18.91 35.11 -19.28
CA MET A 1 18.50 36.06 -18.22
C MET A 1 17.47 35.50 -17.23
N ALA A 2 16.87 34.32 -17.45
CA ALA A 2 15.86 33.73 -16.54
C ALA A 2 16.40 33.07 -15.25
N SER A 3 17.70 32.85 -15.10
CA SER A 3 18.26 32.14 -13.93
C SER A 3 18.43 33.01 -12.69
N GLY A 4 18.56 34.34 -12.84
CA GLY A 4 18.75 35.26 -11.72
C GLY A 4 17.45 35.61 -10.98
N THR A 5 16.35 35.76 -11.71
CA THR A 5 15.01 36.00 -11.16
C THR A 5 14.46 34.78 -10.43
N GLU A 6 14.67 33.58 -10.96
CA GLU A 6 14.23 32.33 -10.33
C GLU A 6 14.94 32.07 -8.99
N GLN A 7 16.26 32.30 -8.92
CA GLN A 7 17.01 32.19 -7.66
C GLN A 7 16.59 33.24 -6.62
N SER A 8 16.21 34.44 -7.08
CA SER A 8 15.70 35.49 -6.19
C SER A 8 14.33 35.10 -5.61
N PHE A 9 13.42 34.59 -6.44
CA PHE A 9 12.10 34.12 -6.02
C PHE A 9 12.19 32.98 -5.00
N GLN A 10 12.98 31.94 -5.29
CA GLN A 10 13.14 30.79 -4.38
C GLN A 10 13.69 31.21 -3.02
N ARG A 11 14.63 32.17 -2.97
CA ARG A 11 15.15 32.70 -1.70
C ARG A 11 14.09 33.45 -0.90
N ARG A 12 13.21 34.22 -1.55
CA ARG A 12 12.15 35.00 -0.88
C ARG A 12 11.12 34.11 -0.20
N ILE A 13 10.80 32.95 -0.79
CA ILE A 13 9.81 32.02 -0.25
C ILE A 13 10.40 30.92 0.64
N ALA A 14 11.71 30.67 0.58
CA ALA A 14 12.37 29.58 1.32
C ALA A 14 12.17 29.64 2.84
N ASP A 15 12.03 30.85 3.40
CA ASP A 15 11.84 31.07 4.83
C ASP A 15 10.42 30.72 5.34
N PHE A 16 9.45 30.55 4.43
CA PHE A 16 8.07 30.29 4.80
C PHE A 16 7.75 28.78 4.69
N PRO A 17 7.09 28.19 5.71
CA PRO A 17 6.62 26.82 5.62
C PRO A 17 5.68 26.65 4.42
N CYS A 18 5.99 25.67 3.58
CA CYS A 18 5.29 25.43 2.32
C CYS A 18 5.30 23.94 1.99
N MET A 19 4.23 23.44 1.38
CA MET A 19 4.17 22.03 1.02
C MET A 19 5.09 21.69 -0.14
N PHE A 20 5.40 22.67 -0.98
CA PHE A 20 6.33 22.52 -2.11
C PHE A 20 7.81 22.60 -1.69
N ASN A 21 8.09 22.99 -0.44
CA ASN A 21 9.42 22.89 0.17
C ASN A 21 9.70 21.48 0.70
N MET A 22 8.68 20.62 0.78
CA MET A 22 8.86 19.20 1.09
C MET A 22 9.54 18.57 -0.13
N GLY A 23 10.88 18.46 -0.06
CA GLY A 23 11.72 18.11 -1.19
C GLY A 23 11.21 16.91 -1.98
N SER A 24 11.63 16.83 -3.25
CA SER A 24 11.36 15.68 -4.12
C SER A 24 12.00 14.43 -3.54
N SER A 25 11.31 13.75 -2.61
CA SER A 25 11.53 12.33 -2.36
C SER A 25 11.08 11.64 -3.65
N ALA A 26 11.99 11.66 -4.61
CA ALA A 26 11.83 11.27 -6.00
C ALA A 26 11.34 9.82 -6.05
N ASN A 27 10.38 9.57 -6.92
CA ASN A 27 9.70 8.29 -7.15
C ASN A 27 8.52 8.02 -6.21
N ARG A 28 7.61 8.98 -6.08
CA ARG A 28 6.23 8.62 -5.74
C ARG A 28 5.49 8.33 -7.02
N ASP A 29 5.14 7.06 -7.18
CA ASP A 29 4.28 6.66 -8.27
C ASP A 29 2.85 7.13 -8.00
N GLU A 30 2.06 7.13 -9.07
CA GLU A 30 0.65 7.52 -9.02
C GLU A 30 -0.16 6.65 -8.03
N THR A 31 0.26 5.41 -7.80
CA THR A 31 -0.46 4.47 -6.94
C THR A 31 -0.35 4.89 -5.47
N ASP A 32 0.85 5.19 -4.96
CA ASP A 32 1.07 5.69 -3.59
C ASP A 32 0.31 7.01 -3.34
N LEU A 33 0.35 7.93 -4.31
CA LEU A 33 -0.34 9.21 -4.17
C LEU A 33 -1.87 9.07 -4.20
N THR A 34 -2.40 8.19 -5.05
CA THR A 34 -3.85 7.88 -5.10
C THR A 34 -4.31 7.25 -3.78
N ALA A 35 -3.54 6.29 -3.24
CA ALA A 35 -3.81 5.69 -1.94
C ALA A 35 -3.90 6.73 -0.80
N LYS A 36 -2.94 7.67 -0.80
CA LYS A 36 -2.89 8.76 0.19
C LYS A 36 -4.06 9.72 0.03
N LEU A 37 -4.43 10.05 -1.21
CA LEU A 37 -5.60 10.86 -1.51
C LEU A 37 -6.87 10.21 -0.92
N GLU A 38 -7.13 8.95 -1.26
CA GLU A 38 -8.29 8.20 -0.77
C GLU A 38 -8.33 8.12 0.76
N THR A 39 -7.19 7.83 1.38
CA THR A 39 -7.07 7.76 2.85
C THR A 39 -7.46 9.09 3.50
N VAL A 40 -6.96 10.22 2.99
CA VAL A 40 -7.26 11.54 3.56
C VAL A 40 -8.73 11.92 3.37
N LEU A 41 -9.33 11.57 2.23
CA LEU A 41 -10.74 11.85 1.93
C LEU A 41 -11.72 11.02 2.77
N GLN A 42 -11.31 9.84 3.25
CA GLN A 42 -12.13 9.00 4.12
C GLN A 42 -12.11 9.44 5.60
N GLU A 43 -11.23 10.36 5.99
CA GLU A 43 -11.16 10.83 7.36
C GLU A 43 -12.29 11.79 7.72
N SER A 44 -12.89 11.60 8.89
CA SER A 44 -13.97 12.47 9.36
C SER A 44 -13.50 13.92 9.52
N GLY A 45 -14.34 14.85 9.05
CA GLY A 45 -14.10 16.30 9.13
C GLY A 45 -12.88 16.77 8.34
N PHE A 46 -12.47 16.06 7.28
CA PHE A 46 -11.28 16.45 6.50
C PHE A 46 -11.42 17.83 5.84
N ASP A 47 -12.63 18.21 5.44
CA ASP A 47 -12.97 19.44 4.75
C ASP A 47 -12.93 20.68 5.66
N GLN A 48 -12.84 20.47 6.97
CA GLN A 48 -12.78 21.51 8.01
C GLN A 48 -11.36 21.65 8.60
N ASP A 49 -10.37 20.90 8.12
CA ASP A 49 -8.99 20.96 8.62
C ASP A 49 -8.06 21.55 7.56
N ILE A 50 -7.60 22.79 7.79
CA ILE A 50 -6.68 23.52 6.91
C ILE A 50 -5.42 22.69 6.60
N ARG A 51 -4.90 21.93 7.56
CA ARG A 51 -3.69 21.09 7.38
C ARG A 51 -3.93 19.98 6.37
N ARG A 52 -5.11 19.35 6.42
CA ARG A 52 -5.52 18.31 5.47
C ARG A 52 -5.75 18.91 4.10
N LEU A 53 -6.41 20.07 4.00
CA LEU A 53 -6.61 20.75 2.72
C LEU A 53 -5.28 21.15 2.07
N ASN A 54 -4.34 21.71 2.83
CA ASN A 54 -3.00 22.03 2.34
C ASN A 54 -2.23 20.77 1.91
N TYR A 55 -2.39 19.64 2.60
CA TYR A 55 -1.82 18.36 2.17
C TYR A 55 -2.45 17.83 0.88
N LEU A 56 -3.79 17.93 0.75
CA LEU A 56 -4.53 17.54 -0.46
C LEU A 56 -4.12 18.39 -1.66
N THR A 57 -3.91 19.70 -1.49
CA THR A 57 -3.33 20.56 -2.52
C THR A 57 -2.03 19.98 -3.08
N TRP A 58 -1.14 19.53 -2.21
CA TRP A 58 0.14 18.95 -2.62
C TRP A 58 0.01 17.58 -3.27
N ILE A 59 -0.81 16.67 -2.71
CA ILE A 59 -1.04 15.35 -3.33
C ILE A 59 -1.59 15.52 -4.74
N GLN A 60 -2.64 16.33 -4.87
CA GLN A 60 -3.35 16.52 -6.11
C GLN A 60 -2.47 17.18 -7.16
N PHE A 61 -1.66 18.17 -6.78
CA PHE A 61 -0.70 18.79 -7.68
C PHE A 61 0.25 17.75 -8.28
N ASN A 62 0.77 16.84 -7.45
CA ASN A 62 1.69 15.81 -7.93
C ASN A 62 0.98 14.77 -8.81
N LEU A 63 -0.26 14.39 -8.49
CA LEU A 63 -1.07 13.50 -9.34
C LEU A 63 -1.36 14.12 -10.70
N GLU A 64 -1.84 15.37 -10.73
CA GLU A 64 -2.12 16.10 -11.98
C GLU A 64 -0.85 16.23 -12.82
N LYS A 65 0.29 16.53 -12.18
CA LYS A 65 1.59 16.61 -12.85
C LYS A 65 2.00 15.27 -13.47
N LEU A 66 1.83 14.16 -12.76
CA LEU A 66 2.13 12.81 -13.26
C LEU A 66 1.22 12.42 -14.43
N ARG A 67 -0.05 12.84 -14.38
CA ARG A 67 -1.07 12.55 -15.41
C ARG A 67 -1.04 13.51 -16.60
N GLY A 68 -0.21 14.56 -16.55
CA GLY A 68 -0.21 15.62 -17.57
C GLY A 68 -1.52 16.41 -17.63
N GLN A 69 -2.22 16.52 -16.50
CA GLN A 69 -3.49 17.23 -16.38
C GLN A 69 -3.29 18.69 -15.95
N GLU A 70 -4.31 19.51 -16.22
CA GLU A 70 -4.37 20.87 -15.67
C GLU A 70 -4.51 20.85 -14.15
N HIS A 71 -3.91 21.83 -13.48
CA HIS A 71 -3.86 21.90 -12.01
C HIS A 71 -5.14 22.43 -11.35
N LYS A 72 -6.30 21.98 -11.82
CA LYS A 72 -7.61 22.51 -11.40
C LYS A 72 -7.97 22.07 -9.98
N GLU A 73 -7.79 20.81 -9.64
CA GLU A 73 -8.22 20.27 -8.35
C GLU A 73 -7.25 20.72 -7.24
N SER A 74 -5.95 20.78 -7.52
CA SER A 74 -4.98 21.33 -6.54
C SER A 74 -5.27 22.79 -6.18
N LEU A 75 -5.64 23.63 -7.17
CA LEU A 75 -6.12 25.00 -6.95
C LEU A 75 -7.40 25.04 -6.12
N GLN A 76 -8.38 24.17 -6.41
CA GLN A 76 -9.63 24.11 -5.65
C GLN A 76 -9.40 23.77 -4.17
N TRP A 77 -8.51 22.81 -3.87
CA TRP A 77 -8.16 22.49 -2.49
C TRP A 77 -7.47 23.65 -1.78
N ASN A 78 -6.56 24.34 -2.48
CA ASN A 78 -5.89 25.51 -1.93
C ASN A 78 -6.88 26.66 -1.67
N GLU A 79 -7.83 26.90 -2.56
CA GLU A 79 -8.87 27.91 -2.38
C GLU A 79 -9.80 27.60 -1.21
N LYS A 80 -10.12 26.33 -0.97
CA LYS A 80 -10.88 25.91 0.22
C LYS A 80 -10.09 26.23 1.49
N ALA A 81 -8.79 25.91 1.54
CA ALA A 81 -7.93 26.20 2.69
C ALA A 81 -7.81 27.72 2.96
N MET A 82 -7.63 28.51 1.89
CA MET A 82 -7.63 29.97 1.94
C MET A 82 -8.96 30.52 2.46
N LYS A 83 -10.11 30.03 1.97
CA LYS A 83 -11.43 30.48 2.45
C LYS A 83 -11.64 30.16 3.92
N LEU A 84 -11.27 28.95 4.35
CA LEU A 84 -11.45 28.49 5.73
C LEU A 84 -10.61 29.31 6.72
N SER A 85 -9.42 29.75 6.31
CA SER A 85 -8.54 30.59 7.11
C SER A 85 -8.81 32.09 6.96
N SER A 86 -9.84 32.50 6.20
CA SER A 86 -10.04 33.90 5.78
C SER A 86 -8.78 34.52 5.13
N GLY A 87 -8.01 33.69 4.44
CA GLY A 87 -6.74 34.03 3.79
C GLY A 87 -5.55 34.12 4.74
N ASN A 88 -5.71 33.86 6.04
CA ASN A 88 -4.65 34.10 7.02
C ASN A 88 -3.58 33.01 7.14
N ASP A 89 -3.82 31.84 6.54
CA ASP A 89 -2.90 30.72 6.64
C ASP A 89 -1.64 30.90 5.77
N LEU A 90 -0.47 30.97 6.42
CA LEU A 90 0.81 31.17 5.72
C LEU A 90 1.11 30.03 4.74
N VAL A 91 0.76 28.79 5.08
CA VAL A 91 1.02 27.63 4.23
C VAL A 91 0.16 27.67 2.97
N SER A 92 -1.13 27.99 3.10
CA SER A 92 -2.04 28.13 1.96
C SER A 92 -1.59 29.24 1.02
N LEU A 93 -1.15 30.38 1.55
CA LEU A 93 -0.57 31.47 0.75
C LEU A 93 0.71 31.03 0.05
N ALA A 94 1.65 30.42 0.76
CA ALA A 94 2.89 29.92 0.17
C ALA A 94 2.60 28.90 -0.96
N ASN A 95 1.66 27.98 -0.72
CA ASN A 95 1.20 27.02 -1.73
C ASN A 95 0.59 27.73 -2.95
N ARG A 96 -0.20 28.80 -2.76
CA ARG A 96 -0.79 29.59 -3.85
C ARG A 96 0.28 30.25 -4.71
N ILE A 97 1.33 30.81 -4.11
CA ILE A 97 2.46 31.39 -4.83
C ILE A 97 3.08 30.33 -5.77
N TYR A 98 3.39 29.14 -5.25
CA TYR A 98 3.95 28.06 -6.06
C TYR A 98 3.01 27.60 -7.18
N LEU A 99 1.72 27.39 -6.89
CA LEU A 99 0.73 26.96 -7.88
C LEU A 99 0.58 28.00 -9.00
N SER A 100 0.39 29.28 -8.63
CA SER A 100 0.22 30.37 -9.58
C SER A 100 1.45 30.55 -10.46
N LYS A 101 2.67 30.44 -9.89
CA LYS A 101 3.91 30.46 -10.66
C LYS A 101 3.98 29.30 -11.65
N TYR A 102 3.64 28.09 -11.20
CA TYR A 102 3.70 26.88 -12.02
C TYR A 102 2.76 26.94 -13.23
N ILE A 103 1.55 27.47 -13.06
CA ILE A 103 0.55 27.61 -14.14
C ILE A 103 0.73 28.87 -14.98
N GLY A 104 1.82 29.63 -14.80
CA GLY A 104 2.13 30.84 -15.58
C GLY A 104 1.36 32.10 -15.19
N LYS A 105 0.70 32.12 -14.02
CA LYS A 105 0.04 33.31 -13.47
C LYS A 105 1.01 34.10 -12.59
N GLU A 106 1.99 34.74 -13.21
CA GLU A 106 3.07 35.45 -12.51
C GLU A 106 2.56 36.61 -11.63
N ASP A 107 1.61 37.41 -12.13
CA ASP A 107 1.05 38.53 -11.37
C ASP A 107 0.36 38.07 -10.07
N GLU A 108 -0.36 36.95 -10.13
CA GLU A 108 -1.00 36.37 -8.95
C GLU A 108 0.03 35.86 -7.95
N SER A 109 1.09 35.20 -8.45
CA SER A 109 2.20 34.72 -7.64
C SER A 109 2.91 35.86 -6.91
N GLU A 110 3.30 36.92 -7.61
CA GLU A 110 3.97 38.08 -6.98
C GLU A 110 3.06 38.83 -6.01
N ARG A 111 1.77 38.98 -6.32
CA ARG A 111 0.80 39.56 -5.38
C ARG A 111 0.72 38.76 -4.08
N CYS A 112 0.62 37.43 -4.17
CA CYS A 112 0.57 36.55 -3.00
C CYS A 112 1.91 36.60 -2.23
N LEU A 113 3.04 36.70 -2.93
CA LEU A 113 4.36 36.83 -2.30
C LEU A 113 4.50 38.14 -1.52
N HIS A 114 4.06 39.26 -2.09
CA HIS A 114 4.02 40.53 -1.38
C HIS A 114 3.10 40.49 -0.16
N GLU A 115 1.93 39.84 -0.27
CA GLU A 115 1.07 39.63 0.89
C GLU A 115 1.77 38.81 1.99
N LEU A 116 2.44 37.72 1.61
CA LEU A 116 3.19 36.87 2.52
C LEU A 116 4.36 37.60 3.20
N GLU A 117 5.08 38.46 2.46
CA GLU A 117 6.15 39.31 3.00
C GLU A 117 5.60 40.35 3.98
N ASN A 118 4.48 40.99 3.66
CA ASN A 118 3.83 41.99 4.52
C ASN A 118 3.37 41.39 5.86
N ARG A 119 3.03 40.09 5.88
CA ARG A 119 2.67 39.39 7.12
C ARG A 119 3.79 39.33 8.14
N ARG A 120 5.07 39.48 7.75
CA ARG A 120 6.19 39.54 8.72
C ARG A 120 6.05 40.69 9.73
N SER A 121 5.31 41.74 9.36
CA SER A 121 5.15 42.95 10.16
C SER A 121 3.93 42.94 11.07
N ILE A 122 3.07 41.92 11.01
CA ILE A 122 1.89 41.84 11.89
C ILE A 122 2.30 41.36 13.30
N PRO A 123 1.64 41.83 14.37
CA PRO A 123 2.01 41.48 15.74
C PRO A 123 2.07 39.97 16.01
N ASP A 124 1.12 39.21 15.46
CA ASP A 124 0.97 37.77 15.72
C ASP A 124 1.72 36.88 14.71
N PHE A 125 2.70 37.45 13.98
CA PHE A 125 3.42 36.71 12.94
C PHE A 125 4.09 35.43 13.47
N GLN A 126 4.67 35.48 14.67
CA GLN A 126 5.34 34.31 15.27
C GLN A 126 4.36 33.17 15.55
N ASP A 127 3.15 33.48 16.00
CA ASP A 127 2.11 32.48 16.24
C ASP A 127 1.64 31.83 14.94
N LEU A 128 1.44 32.65 13.90
CA LEU A 128 1.10 32.16 12.55
C LEU A 128 2.22 31.31 11.95
N LEU A 129 3.48 31.68 12.20
CA LEU A 129 4.64 30.92 11.76
C LEU A 129 4.74 29.59 12.52
N ALA A 130 4.45 29.56 13.83
CA ALA A 130 4.39 28.34 14.61
C ALA A 130 3.28 27.40 14.09
N ASP A 131 2.09 27.94 13.82
CA ASP A 131 1.00 27.19 13.19
C ASP A 131 1.47 26.58 11.87
N ALA A 132 2.04 27.38 10.98
CA ALA A 132 2.53 26.96 9.68
C ALA A 132 3.57 25.85 9.76
N LYS A 133 4.52 25.92 10.72
CA LYS A 133 5.49 24.86 10.97
C LYS A 133 4.83 23.58 11.45
N ALA A 134 3.86 23.66 12.34
CA ALA A 134 3.11 22.49 12.81
C ALA A 134 2.28 21.86 11.68
N GLN A 135 1.72 22.64 10.75
CA GLN A 135 1.05 22.09 9.57
C GLN A 135 2.03 21.37 8.65
N GLN A 136 3.23 21.93 8.45
CA GLN A 136 4.26 21.30 7.64
C GLN A 136 4.78 20.01 8.29
N ALA A 137 4.93 19.98 9.61
CA ALA A 137 5.26 18.76 10.36
C ALA A 137 4.20 17.68 10.16
N TYR A 138 2.92 18.03 10.27
CA TYR A 138 1.80 17.13 9.99
C TYR A 138 1.89 16.52 8.57
N CYS A 139 2.23 17.33 7.57
CA CYS A 139 2.37 16.86 6.20
C CYS A 139 3.58 15.92 6.02
N TYR A 140 4.73 16.21 6.63
CA TYR A 140 5.87 15.29 6.66
C TYR A 140 5.51 13.93 7.27
N ALA A 141 4.72 13.92 8.34
CA ALA A 141 4.23 12.71 8.99
C ALA A 141 3.45 11.78 8.05
N ARG A 142 2.66 12.38 7.15
CA ARG A 142 1.77 11.68 6.19
C ARG A 142 2.49 11.24 4.93
N ILE A 143 3.44 12.06 4.53
CA ILE A 143 4.36 11.76 3.45
C ILE A 143 5.12 10.45 3.75
N GLY A 144 5.58 10.28 4.99
CA GLY A 144 6.43 9.17 5.39
C GLY A 144 7.86 9.31 4.86
N ASP A 145 8.71 8.32 5.12
CA ASP A 145 10.18 8.33 4.95
C ASP A 145 10.95 8.81 6.19
N PRO A 146 12.07 8.16 6.54
CA PRO A 146 12.86 8.50 7.73
C PRO A 146 13.44 9.92 7.72
N LYS A 147 13.77 10.49 6.55
CA LYS A 147 14.25 11.90 6.47
C LYS A 147 13.14 12.88 6.85
N ASN A 148 11.91 12.58 6.44
CA ASN A 148 10.75 13.41 6.75
C ASN A 148 10.36 13.30 8.22
N GLN A 149 10.60 12.14 8.84
CA GLN A 149 10.40 11.94 10.28
C GLN A 149 11.31 12.86 11.13
N ASP A 150 12.57 13.06 10.73
CA ASP A 150 13.49 13.97 11.45
C ASP A 150 13.06 15.43 11.32
N LEU A 151 12.59 15.83 10.13
CA LEU A 151 12.04 17.17 9.87
C LEU A 151 10.72 17.41 10.64
N GLU A 152 9.86 16.39 10.72
CA GLU A 152 8.63 16.41 11.50
C GLU A 152 8.92 16.73 12.98
N ILE A 153 9.88 16.03 13.60
CA ILE A 153 10.28 16.24 14.99
C ILE A 153 10.79 17.67 15.19
N ASP A 154 11.71 18.14 14.33
CA ASP A 154 12.31 19.47 14.45
C ASP A 154 11.26 20.59 14.31
N LEU A 155 10.33 20.46 13.37
CA LEU A 155 9.28 21.45 13.15
C LEU A 155 8.28 21.53 14.30
N TYR A 156 7.86 20.40 14.87
CA TYR A 156 7.00 20.43 16.07
C TYR A 156 7.73 21.08 17.25
N ILE A 157 9.02 20.78 17.48
CA ILE A 157 9.82 21.43 18.53
C ILE A 157 9.86 22.95 18.30
N GLN A 158 10.09 23.40 17.06
CA GLN A 158 10.11 24.82 16.75
C GLN A 158 8.76 25.50 16.98
N ALA A 159 7.65 24.85 16.63
CA ALA A 159 6.30 25.39 16.87
C ALA A 159 5.97 25.48 18.37
N LEU A 160 6.28 24.42 19.13
CA LEU A 160 6.01 24.31 20.56
C LEU A 160 6.84 25.26 21.43
N ARG A 161 7.95 25.81 20.90
CA ARG A 161 8.72 26.87 21.56
C ARG A 161 8.00 28.21 21.60
N VAL A 162 7.03 28.41 20.70
CA VAL A 162 6.28 29.67 20.60
C VAL A 162 5.00 29.57 21.43
N LYS A 163 4.23 28.50 21.24
CA LYS A 163 3.00 28.25 21.99
C LYS A 163 2.74 26.76 22.18
N THR A 164 2.04 26.41 23.25
CA THR A 164 1.65 25.03 23.56
C THR A 164 0.34 24.67 22.89
N ASP A 165 0.28 23.50 22.26
CA ASP A 165 -0.94 22.92 21.69
C ASP A 165 -0.91 21.40 21.88
N PHE A 166 -1.97 20.82 22.44
CA PHE A 166 -2.01 19.39 22.76
C PHE A 166 -1.86 18.51 21.51
N ARG A 167 -2.36 18.94 20.34
CA ARG A 167 -2.27 18.20 19.08
C ARG A 167 -0.84 18.17 18.56
N TRP A 168 -0.09 19.24 18.79
CA TRP A 168 1.32 19.34 18.40
C TRP A 168 2.21 18.52 19.32
N ASN A 169 1.93 18.56 20.63
CA ASN A 169 2.57 17.68 21.61
C ASN A 169 2.29 16.20 21.27
N TYR A 170 1.04 15.86 20.94
CA TYR A 170 0.69 14.51 20.49
C TYR A 170 1.42 14.12 19.20
N GLY A 171 1.49 15.03 18.22
CA GLY A 171 2.21 14.85 16.96
C GLY A 171 3.71 14.61 17.18
N LEU A 172 4.37 15.42 18.01
CA LEU A 172 5.77 15.24 18.39
C LEU A 172 6.00 13.89 19.06
N GLY A 173 5.16 13.54 20.04
CA GLY A 173 5.17 12.25 20.72
C GLY A 173 5.12 11.07 19.76
N LEU A 174 4.18 11.14 18.81
CA LEU A 174 3.98 10.12 17.79
C LEU A 174 5.17 10.02 16.82
N ALA A 175 5.74 11.16 16.41
CA ALA A 175 6.92 11.22 15.55
C ALA A 175 8.14 10.57 16.23
N CYS A 176 8.37 10.91 17.49
CA CYS A 176 9.40 10.29 18.32
C CYS A 176 9.19 8.78 18.42
N MET A 177 7.98 8.30 18.72
CA MET A 177 7.66 6.87 18.79
C MET A 177 7.93 6.14 17.46
N ARG A 178 7.49 6.69 16.33
CA ARG A 178 7.71 6.09 15.00
C ARG A 178 9.20 6.00 14.65
N SER A 179 10.00 6.99 15.07
CA SER A 179 11.46 6.99 14.88
C SER A 179 12.19 5.86 15.63
N MET A 180 11.51 5.17 16.55
CA MET A 180 12.05 4.06 17.34
C MET A 180 11.82 2.70 16.67
N HIS A 181 11.05 2.65 15.58
CA HIS A 181 10.75 1.41 14.87
C HIS A 181 12.03 0.76 14.30
N ILE A 182 12.09 -0.58 14.24
CA ILE A 182 13.29 -1.32 13.82
C ILE A 182 13.84 -0.89 12.44
N HIS A 183 12.95 -0.55 11.51
CA HIS A 183 13.32 -0.08 10.17
C HIS A 183 14.01 1.29 10.17
N MET A 184 13.85 2.08 11.24
CA MET A 184 14.48 3.39 11.41
C MET A 184 15.92 3.29 11.93
N LYS A 185 16.37 2.13 12.40
CA LYS A 185 17.69 1.94 13.03
C LYS A 185 18.87 2.35 12.14
N LYS A 186 18.73 2.27 10.81
CA LYS A 186 19.80 2.60 9.85
C LYS A 186 19.94 4.10 9.59
N TYR A 187 18.99 4.91 10.03
CA TYR A 187 18.94 6.33 9.72
C TYR A 187 19.57 7.14 10.84
N ARG A 188 20.43 8.08 10.45
CA ARG A 188 20.98 9.08 11.37
C ARG A 188 19.99 10.23 11.44
N PHE A 189 19.43 10.43 12.61
CA PHE A 189 18.58 11.57 12.95
C PHE A 189 19.41 12.64 13.63
N LYS A 190 18.91 13.88 13.60
CA LYS A 190 19.48 15.00 14.33
C LYS A 190 19.53 14.75 15.85
N PHE A 191 18.42 14.26 16.39
CA PHE A 191 18.31 13.88 17.80
C PHE A 191 18.71 12.43 17.97
N ASN A 192 19.56 12.15 18.97
CA ASN A 192 19.92 10.79 19.30
C ASN A 192 18.72 10.03 19.89
N ARG A 193 18.86 8.72 20.02
CA ARG A 193 17.77 7.85 20.42
C ARG A 193 17.19 8.19 21.80
N ASN A 194 18.04 8.49 22.79
CA ASN A 194 17.62 8.78 24.15
C ASN A 194 16.89 10.12 24.23
N GLU A 195 17.40 11.12 23.53
CA GLU A 195 16.74 12.43 23.37
C GLU A 195 15.34 12.25 22.78
N ARG A 196 15.17 11.41 21.76
CA ARG A 196 13.84 11.16 21.16
C ARG A 196 12.89 10.45 22.12
N VAL A 197 13.36 9.51 22.95
CA VAL A 197 12.52 8.88 23.97
C VAL A 197 12.07 9.89 25.01
N GLN A 198 13.00 10.70 25.52
CA GLN A 198 12.69 11.73 26.52
C GLN A 198 11.73 12.80 25.97
N LEU A 199 12.02 13.33 24.78
CA LEU A 199 11.16 14.31 24.10
C LEU A 199 9.78 13.73 23.82
N GLY A 200 9.72 12.50 23.30
CA GLY A 200 8.46 11.82 22.99
C GLY A 200 7.60 11.55 24.22
N ALA A 201 8.21 11.06 25.31
CA ALA A 201 7.49 10.80 26.56
C ALA A 201 6.95 12.09 27.19
N ALA A 202 7.80 13.13 27.28
CA ALA A 202 7.39 14.43 27.80
C ALA A 202 6.23 15.02 26.98
N ALA A 203 6.35 15.05 25.66
CA ALA A 203 5.31 15.58 24.78
C ALA A 203 3.99 14.78 24.90
N LEU A 204 4.04 13.45 25.02
CA LEU A 204 2.84 12.63 25.21
C LEU A 204 2.17 12.89 26.57
N PHE A 205 2.92 13.03 27.66
CA PHE A 205 2.32 13.36 28.96
C PHE A 205 1.64 14.73 28.94
N GLU A 206 2.26 15.74 28.32
CA GLU A 206 1.66 17.05 28.12
C GLU A 206 0.38 16.96 27.27
N ALA A 207 0.42 16.20 26.17
CA ALA A 207 -0.75 15.98 25.32
C ALA A 207 -1.90 15.28 26.05
N ILE A 208 -1.60 14.27 26.89
CA ILE A 208 -2.59 13.56 27.69
C ILE A 208 -3.24 14.48 28.71
N ARG A 209 -2.45 15.32 29.39
CA ARG A 209 -2.95 16.29 30.38
C ARG A 209 -3.96 17.24 29.74
N ASP A 210 -3.63 17.75 28.54
CA ASP A 210 -4.39 18.80 27.87
C ASP A 210 -5.45 18.26 26.89
N ALA A 211 -5.54 16.93 26.72
CA ALA A 211 -6.50 16.30 25.82
C ALA A 211 -7.96 16.52 26.29
N PRO A 212 -8.87 16.86 25.37
CA PRO A 212 -10.25 17.25 25.69
C PRO A 212 -11.16 16.07 26.06
N ASP A 213 -10.82 14.85 25.63
CA ASP A 213 -11.62 13.65 25.85
C ASP A 213 -10.76 12.43 26.21
N ASN A 214 -11.42 11.40 26.75
CA ASN A 214 -10.77 10.18 27.20
C ASN A 214 -10.24 9.33 26.03
N ASP A 215 -10.86 9.38 24.85
CA ASP A 215 -10.40 8.60 23.70
C ASP A 215 -9.00 9.07 23.28
N LEU A 216 -8.80 10.39 23.19
CA LEU A 216 -7.49 11.00 22.90
C LEU A 216 -6.46 10.72 24.00
N ARG A 217 -6.87 10.71 25.28
CA ARG A 217 -5.98 10.31 26.39
C ARG A 217 -5.58 8.84 26.28
N GLY A 218 -6.52 7.96 25.96
CA GLY A 218 -6.28 6.54 25.74
C GLY A 218 -5.27 6.32 24.61
N GLN A 219 -5.40 7.05 23.50
CA GLN A 219 -4.40 7.04 22.42
C GLN A 219 -3.03 7.58 22.89
N GLY A 220 -3.00 8.62 23.73
CA GLY A 220 -1.76 9.11 24.33
C GLY A 220 -1.03 8.02 25.15
N TYR A 221 -1.74 7.36 26.06
CA TYR A 221 -1.20 6.27 26.88
C TYR A 221 -0.76 5.06 26.05
N MET A 222 -1.52 4.70 25.01
CA MET A 222 -1.15 3.66 24.04
C MET A 222 0.19 4.00 23.36
N ASN A 223 0.39 5.26 22.94
CA ASN A 223 1.66 5.67 22.32
C ASN A 223 2.82 5.67 23.33
N LEU A 224 2.57 6.02 24.60
CA LEU A 224 3.57 5.89 25.67
C LEU A 224 3.98 4.43 25.87
N ALA A 225 3.03 3.50 25.92
CA ALA A 225 3.29 2.06 26.05
C ALA A 225 4.16 1.54 24.89
N LEU A 226 3.86 1.94 23.66
CA LEU A 226 4.66 1.61 22.48
C LEU A 226 6.07 2.20 22.55
N LEU A 227 6.18 3.49 22.90
CA LEU A 227 7.47 4.17 23.01
C LEU A 227 8.34 3.49 24.06
N GLN A 228 7.79 3.18 25.24
CA GLN A 228 8.50 2.47 26.30
C GLN A 228 8.91 1.06 25.85
N SER A 229 8.00 0.30 25.25
CA SER A 229 8.28 -1.05 24.74
C SER A 229 9.41 -1.02 23.70
N TYR A 230 9.36 -0.12 22.72
CA TYR A 230 10.43 0.02 21.72
C TYR A 230 11.74 0.53 22.30
N SER A 231 11.68 1.42 23.30
CA SER A 231 12.87 1.91 23.99
C SER A 231 13.61 0.77 24.69
N ARG A 232 12.89 -0.17 25.32
CA ARG A 232 13.46 -1.37 25.96
C ARG A 232 13.97 -2.40 24.93
N ARG A 233 13.13 -2.77 23.95
CA ARG A 233 13.42 -3.84 22.99
C ARG A 233 14.63 -3.57 22.12
N PHE A 234 14.81 -2.31 21.71
CA PHE A 234 15.93 -1.94 20.87
C PHE A 234 16.91 -1.03 21.60
N ALA A 235 16.93 -1.08 22.94
CA ALA A 235 17.69 -0.22 23.84
C ALA A 235 18.93 0.37 23.18
N ALA A 236 18.98 1.71 23.19
CA ALA A 236 20.26 2.38 23.10
C ALA A 236 21.14 1.77 24.19
N GLU A 237 22.40 1.52 23.90
CA GLU A 237 23.35 0.90 24.84
C GLU A 237 23.44 1.67 26.19
N ASP A 238 22.87 2.89 26.26
CA ASP A 238 22.99 3.84 27.35
C ASP A 238 21.72 4.09 28.21
N LEU A 239 20.52 3.58 27.85
CA LEU A 239 19.31 3.77 28.70
C LEU A 239 19.15 2.59 29.67
N THR A 240 19.28 2.85 30.97
CA THR A 240 19.04 1.83 32.00
C THR A 240 17.54 1.62 32.23
N ASP A 241 17.15 0.49 32.83
CA ASP A 241 15.75 0.26 33.27
C ASP A 241 15.28 1.37 34.23
N ARG A 242 16.19 1.87 35.07
CA ARG A 242 15.93 2.98 36.00
C ARG A 242 15.59 4.26 35.23
N ASP A 243 16.35 4.61 34.20
CA ASP A 243 16.10 5.81 33.39
C ASP A 243 14.75 5.68 32.68
N CYS A 244 14.45 4.50 32.14
CA CYS A 244 13.15 4.23 31.55
C CYS A 244 12.02 4.42 32.58
N ARG A 245 12.14 3.90 33.80
CA ARG A 245 11.11 4.13 34.84
C ARG A 245 10.90 5.61 35.11
N ILE A 246 11.98 6.38 35.26
CA ILE A 246 11.88 7.83 35.52
C ILE A 246 11.19 8.55 34.35
N LEU A 247 11.59 8.28 33.11
CA LEU A 247 11.03 8.92 31.91
C LEU A 247 9.54 8.65 31.72
N PHE A 248 9.05 7.51 32.20
CA PHE A 248 7.66 7.09 32.10
C PHE A 248 6.89 7.23 33.42
N ASN A 249 7.30 8.15 34.30
CA ASN A 249 6.63 8.43 35.58
C ASN A 249 6.44 7.20 36.48
N ASN A 250 7.41 6.30 36.47
CA ASN A 250 7.42 4.99 37.13
C ASN A 250 6.31 4.02 36.68
N LEU A 251 5.61 4.32 35.59
CA LEU A 251 4.61 3.43 35.00
C LEU A 251 5.31 2.35 34.17
N SER A 252 4.86 1.12 34.35
CA SER A 252 5.21 -0.02 33.50
C SER A 252 4.42 0.00 32.19
N VAL A 253 4.90 -0.76 31.20
CA VAL A 253 4.21 -0.94 29.91
C VAL A 253 2.78 -1.45 30.15
N LYS A 254 2.61 -2.36 31.11
CA LYS A 254 1.31 -2.92 31.46
C LYS A 254 0.37 -1.88 32.05
N GLU A 255 0.82 -1.07 33.01
CA GLU A 255 0.01 0.00 33.60
C GLU A 255 -0.41 1.06 32.56
N LEU A 256 0.50 1.39 31.63
CA LEU A 256 0.19 2.28 30.51
C LEU A 256 -0.87 1.67 29.58
N ILE A 257 -0.79 0.36 29.30
CA ILE A 257 -1.78 -0.36 28.49
C ILE A 257 -3.12 -0.42 29.21
N ASP A 258 -3.15 -0.80 30.49
CA ASP A 258 -4.38 -0.92 31.27
C ASP A 258 -5.12 0.43 31.29
N THR A 259 -4.39 1.52 31.52
CA THR A 259 -4.93 2.89 31.46
C THR A 259 -5.44 3.24 30.06
N ALA A 260 -4.68 2.90 29.01
CA ALA A 260 -5.09 3.17 27.63
C ALA A 260 -6.40 2.44 27.26
N VAL A 261 -6.53 1.17 27.65
CA VAL A 261 -7.70 0.33 27.37
C VAL A 261 -8.90 0.72 28.24
N GLU A 262 -8.69 1.19 29.46
CA GLU A 262 -9.75 1.75 30.30
C GLU A 262 -10.36 3.01 29.68
N LEU A 263 -9.50 3.90 29.16
CA LEU A 263 -9.92 5.18 28.57
C LEU A 263 -10.47 5.04 27.14
N GLY A 264 -9.95 4.10 26.35
CA GLY A 264 -10.37 3.82 24.97
C GLY A 264 -10.81 2.36 24.74
N PRO A 265 -11.80 1.82 25.47
CA PRO A 265 -12.14 0.40 25.45
C PRO A 265 -12.74 -0.09 24.13
N ASN A 266 -13.26 0.83 23.33
CA ASN A 266 -13.89 0.57 22.04
C ASN A 266 -13.08 1.15 20.86
N ASP A 267 -11.90 1.73 21.11
CA ASP A 267 -11.01 2.16 20.03
C ASP A 267 -10.19 0.95 19.55
N TYR A 268 -10.55 0.43 18.38
CA TYR A 268 -9.89 -0.72 17.79
C TYR A 268 -8.39 -0.48 17.55
N LYS A 269 -7.95 0.76 17.32
CA LYS A 269 -6.53 1.11 17.13
C LYS A 269 -5.80 1.02 18.46
N VAL A 270 -6.37 1.58 19.53
CA VAL A 270 -5.81 1.47 20.89
C VAL A 270 -5.57 0.01 21.25
N LEU A 271 -6.59 -0.84 21.09
CA LEU A 271 -6.47 -2.26 21.39
C LEU A 271 -5.38 -2.96 20.55
N ALA A 272 -5.34 -2.73 19.24
CA ALA A 272 -4.33 -3.34 18.37
C ALA A 272 -2.90 -2.89 18.73
N ASP A 273 -2.71 -1.61 19.00
CA ASP A 273 -1.38 -1.07 19.31
C ASP A 273 -0.91 -1.40 20.73
N CYS A 274 -1.82 -1.48 21.71
CA CYS A 274 -1.53 -2.06 23.04
C CYS A 274 -1.12 -3.53 22.93
N GLY A 275 -1.83 -4.34 22.15
CA GLY A 275 -1.47 -5.73 21.89
C GLY A 275 -0.04 -5.85 21.33
N ARG A 276 0.34 -4.95 20.42
CA ARG A 276 1.71 -4.91 19.88
C ARG A 276 2.76 -4.55 20.93
N ALA A 277 2.44 -3.59 21.82
CA ALA A 277 3.36 -3.14 22.86
C ALA A 277 3.74 -4.27 23.84
N ILE A 278 2.79 -5.15 24.17
CA ILE A 278 2.98 -6.25 25.14
C ILE A 278 3.30 -7.61 24.50
N ALA A 279 3.23 -7.76 23.18
CA ALA A 279 3.35 -9.07 22.50
C ALA A 279 4.60 -9.91 22.83
N ASP A 280 5.72 -9.27 23.19
CA ASP A 280 6.94 -10.00 23.57
C ASP A 280 6.93 -10.44 25.04
N ASP A 281 6.17 -9.73 25.90
CA ASP A 281 6.11 -9.95 27.35
C ASP A 281 4.93 -10.87 27.74
N ASP A 282 3.76 -10.67 27.12
CA ASP A 282 2.54 -11.45 27.36
C ASP A 282 1.77 -11.69 26.04
N LYS A 283 2.02 -12.86 25.45
CA LYS A 283 1.45 -13.27 24.16
C LYS A 283 -0.05 -13.53 24.24
N GLU A 284 -0.56 -14.04 25.35
CA GLU A 284 -1.98 -14.38 25.50
C GLU A 284 -2.81 -13.11 25.67
N GLU A 285 -2.30 -12.17 26.46
CA GLU A 285 -2.90 -10.85 26.59
C GLU A 285 -2.88 -10.09 25.25
N ALA A 286 -1.77 -10.13 24.52
CA ALA A 286 -1.69 -9.54 23.20
C ALA A 286 -2.74 -10.13 22.23
N LYS A 287 -2.89 -11.47 22.20
CA LYS A 287 -3.92 -12.15 21.39
C LYS A 287 -5.32 -11.65 21.75
N ARG A 288 -5.64 -11.57 23.05
CA ARG A 288 -6.93 -11.07 23.54
C ARG A 288 -7.23 -9.66 23.04
N LEU A 289 -6.25 -8.76 23.12
CA LEU A 289 -6.38 -7.39 22.63
C LEU A 289 -6.58 -7.33 21.11
N PHE A 290 -5.82 -8.10 20.33
CA PHE A 290 -5.99 -8.15 18.87
C PHE A 290 -7.35 -8.75 18.45
N MET A 291 -7.82 -9.80 19.14
CA MET A 291 -9.13 -10.37 18.88
C MET A 291 -10.25 -9.37 19.17
N ARG A 292 -10.16 -8.66 20.30
CA ARG A 292 -11.13 -7.61 20.66
C ARG A 292 -11.11 -6.44 19.66
N SER A 293 -9.93 -6.02 19.21
CA SER A 293 -9.77 -5.01 18.15
C SER A 293 -10.51 -5.44 16.87
N ASN A 294 -10.28 -6.67 16.40
CA ASN A 294 -10.94 -7.20 15.19
C ASN A 294 -12.45 -7.40 15.35
N ALA A 295 -12.93 -7.66 16.58
CA ALA A 295 -14.36 -7.77 16.86
C ALA A 295 -15.09 -6.41 16.75
N ILE A 296 -14.40 -5.31 17.07
CA ILE A 296 -14.93 -3.95 16.87
C ILE A 296 -14.83 -3.55 15.40
N GLN A 297 -13.62 -3.60 14.85
CA GLN A 297 -13.37 -3.30 13.45
C GLN A 297 -12.19 -4.13 12.94
N ARG A 298 -12.49 -4.98 11.96
CA ARG A 298 -11.46 -5.80 11.31
C ARG A 298 -10.40 -4.90 10.70
N ASN A 299 -9.14 -5.14 11.04
CA ASN A 299 -8.03 -4.31 10.56
C ASN A 299 -6.76 -5.14 10.27
N THR A 300 -5.98 -4.67 9.30
CA THR A 300 -4.76 -5.33 8.83
C THR A 300 -3.77 -5.64 9.96
N LYS A 301 -3.56 -4.69 10.88
CA LYS A 301 -2.56 -4.81 11.96
C LYS A 301 -2.91 -5.97 12.90
N ALA A 302 -4.15 -6.03 13.40
CA ALA A 302 -4.58 -7.08 14.31
C ALA A 302 -4.56 -8.47 13.63
N CYS A 303 -5.04 -8.58 12.40
CA CYS A 303 -4.98 -9.83 11.62
C CYS A 303 -3.53 -10.30 11.41
N TYR A 304 -2.63 -9.41 11.00
CA TYR A 304 -1.22 -9.74 10.79
C TYR A 304 -0.55 -10.25 12.07
N GLN A 305 -0.76 -9.55 13.20
CA GLN A 305 -0.16 -9.91 14.48
C GLN A 305 -0.75 -11.20 15.06
N LEU A 306 -2.07 -11.43 14.94
CA LEU A 306 -2.67 -12.71 15.32
C LEU A 306 -2.09 -13.88 14.52
N GLY A 307 -1.84 -13.70 13.23
CA GLY A 307 -1.18 -14.72 12.42
C GLY A 307 0.24 -15.02 12.94
N PHE A 308 1.00 -13.98 13.30
CA PHE A 308 2.34 -14.16 13.89
C PHE A 308 2.30 -14.91 15.23
N LEU A 309 1.27 -14.66 16.05
CA LEU A 309 1.08 -15.30 17.36
C LEU A 309 0.40 -16.68 17.28
N SER A 310 -0.11 -17.09 16.10
CA SER A 310 -0.74 -18.38 15.89
C SER A 310 0.31 -19.49 15.71
N SER A 311 0.15 -20.58 16.45
CA SER A 311 0.91 -21.82 16.23
C SER A 311 0.34 -22.66 15.09
N ASP A 312 -0.95 -22.53 14.77
CA ASP A 312 -1.60 -23.23 13.66
C ASP A 312 -1.30 -22.51 12.33
N VAL A 313 -0.71 -23.25 11.40
CA VAL A 313 -0.30 -22.75 10.07
C VAL A 313 -1.51 -22.39 9.19
N ASN A 314 -2.61 -23.16 9.25
CA ASN A 314 -3.84 -22.83 8.52
C ASN A 314 -4.46 -21.55 9.05
N GLN A 315 -4.54 -21.42 10.37
CA GLN A 315 -5.06 -20.21 11.01
C GLN A 315 -4.18 -19.00 10.70
N ARG A 316 -2.86 -19.16 10.73
CA ARG A 316 -1.90 -18.11 10.36
C ARG A 316 -2.11 -17.66 8.91
N LEU A 317 -2.22 -18.60 7.97
CA LEU A 317 -2.45 -18.28 6.56
C LEU A 317 -3.77 -17.54 6.37
N ALA A 318 -4.87 -18.01 6.98
CA ALA A 318 -6.17 -17.36 6.89
C ALA A 318 -6.11 -15.90 7.40
N LEU A 319 -5.50 -15.67 8.57
CA LEU A 319 -5.35 -14.33 9.14
C LEU A 319 -4.48 -13.41 8.28
N TRP A 320 -3.40 -13.90 7.69
CA TRP A 320 -2.55 -13.10 6.80
C TRP A 320 -3.22 -12.80 5.47
N LEU A 321 -4.04 -13.71 4.94
CA LEU A 321 -4.87 -13.44 3.77
C LEU A 321 -5.92 -12.37 4.06
N ASP A 322 -6.56 -12.41 5.23
CA ASP A 322 -7.46 -11.34 5.66
C ASP A 322 -6.72 -10.01 5.81
N ALA A 323 -5.51 -10.03 6.40
CA ALA A 323 -4.70 -8.83 6.51
C ALA A 323 -4.35 -8.24 5.14
N LEU A 324 -4.04 -9.09 4.15
CA LEU A 324 -3.75 -8.69 2.78
C LEU A 324 -4.98 -8.08 2.09
N LYS A 325 -6.17 -8.68 2.25
CA LYS A 325 -7.43 -8.13 1.73
C LYS A 325 -7.78 -6.77 2.31
N LEU A 326 -7.44 -6.55 3.57
CA LEU A 326 -7.64 -5.27 4.26
C LEU A 326 -6.55 -4.25 3.96
N SER A 327 -5.38 -4.69 3.48
CA SER A 327 -4.32 -3.79 3.06
C SER A 327 -4.69 -3.19 1.70
N HIS A 328 -4.77 -1.86 1.62
CA HIS A 328 -5.11 -1.18 0.37
C HIS A 328 -4.10 -1.47 -0.76
N TYR A 329 -2.88 -1.91 -0.43
CA TYR A 329 -1.85 -2.32 -1.38
C TYR A 329 -1.00 -3.43 -0.78
N GLY A 330 -0.73 -4.47 -1.58
CA GLY A 330 -0.04 -5.70 -1.20
C GLY A 330 1.20 -5.48 -0.32
N ASP A 331 0.98 -5.52 0.99
CA ASP A 331 2.02 -5.29 1.98
C ASP A 331 3.09 -6.36 1.80
N LYS A 332 4.29 -5.95 1.40
CA LYS A 332 5.41 -6.86 1.11
C LYS A 332 5.74 -7.74 2.31
N ALA A 333 5.52 -7.26 3.54
CA ALA A 333 5.73 -8.06 4.73
C ALA A 333 4.69 -9.18 4.87
N ILE A 334 3.42 -8.89 4.55
CA ILE A 334 2.33 -9.88 4.54
C ILE A 334 2.55 -10.88 3.41
N ILE A 335 2.85 -10.42 2.19
CA ILE A 335 3.13 -11.27 1.04
C ILE A 335 4.33 -12.17 1.30
N GLY A 336 5.45 -11.61 1.78
CA GLY A 336 6.65 -12.38 2.12
C GLY A 336 6.39 -13.40 3.24
N GLY A 337 5.54 -13.05 4.20
CA GLY A 337 5.06 -13.98 5.21
C GLY A 337 4.29 -15.15 4.60
N ILE A 338 3.26 -14.87 3.78
CA ILE A 338 2.46 -15.88 3.10
C ILE A 338 3.36 -16.79 2.25
N GLN A 339 4.27 -16.22 1.46
CA GLN A 339 5.25 -16.95 0.67
C GLN A 339 6.07 -17.89 1.54
N LYS A 340 6.58 -17.43 2.68
CA LYS A 340 7.35 -18.28 3.60
C LYS A 340 6.53 -19.48 4.10
N ILE A 341 5.27 -19.30 4.45
CA ILE A 341 4.39 -20.40 4.87
C ILE A 341 4.17 -21.39 3.72
N LEU A 342 3.91 -20.88 2.52
CA LEU A 342 3.76 -21.72 1.33
C LEU A 342 5.05 -22.50 1.05
N ASN A 343 6.22 -21.90 1.24
CA ASN A 343 7.52 -22.56 1.11
C ASN A 343 7.71 -23.67 2.16
N GLU A 344 7.32 -23.41 3.42
CA GLU A 344 7.35 -24.40 4.50
C GLU A 344 6.47 -25.60 4.14
N ARG A 345 5.26 -25.37 3.61
CA ARG A 345 4.32 -26.43 3.16
C ARG A 345 4.74 -27.14 1.86
N ALA A 346 5.47 -26.47 0.98
CA ALA A 346 5.96 -27.04 -0.28
C ALA A 346 7.07 -28.06 -0.08
N ARG A 347 7.81 -27.98 1.03
CA ARG A 347 8.80 -29.00 1.42
C ARG A 347 8.15 -30.33 1.77
N ASP A 348 6.92 -30.28 2.28
CA ASP A 348 6.21 -31.46 2.79
C ASP A 348 5.13 -32.00 1.82
N ASN A 349 4.87 -31.32 0.68
CA ASN A 349 3.84 -31.73 -0.28
C ASN A 349 4.18 -31.36 -1.74
N PRO A 350 4.22 -32.33 -2.69
CA PRO A 350 4.53 -32.11 -4.11
C PRO A 350 3.61 -31.11 -4.82
N ILE A 351 2.32 -31.05 -4.46
CA ILE A 351 1.33 -30.13 -5.06
C ILE A 351 1.66 -28.67 -4.72
N ASN A 352 2.11 -28.42 -3.50
CA ASN A 352 2.52 -27.10 -3.05
C ASN A 352 3.82 -26.61 -3.74
N LYS A 353 4.68 -27.53 -4.18
CA LYS A 353 5.88 -27.22 -4.97
C LYS A 353 5.54 -26.65 -6.35
N CYS A 354 4.48 -27.16 -6.99
CA CYS A 354 3.98 -26.65 -8.27
C CYS A 354 3.32 -25.26 -8.12
N PHE A 355 2.56 -25.06 -7.04
CA PHE A 355 1.93 -23.78 -6.69
C PHE A 355 2.96 -22.68 -6.36
N HIS A 356 4.06 -23.07 -5.71
CA HIS A 356 5.19 -22.19 -5.37
C HIS A 356 5.88 -21.58 -6.60
N GLN A 357 6.19 -22.43 -7.57
CA GLN A 357 6.85 -22.02 -8.81
C GLN A 357 6.00 -20.97 -9.57
N HIS A 358 4.69 -21.16 -9.58
CA HIS A 358 3.75 -20.22 -10.19
C HIS A 358 3.57 -18.92 -9.38
N PHE A 359 3.52 -18.97 -8.05
CA PHE A 359 3.37 -17.75 -7.22
C PHE A 359 4.61 -16.83 -7.33
N HIS A 360 5.81 -17.40 -7.49
CA HIS A 360 7.04 -16.64 -7.73
C HIS A 360 7.04 -15.92 -9.09
N GLU A 361 6.42 -16.52 -10.11
CA GLU A 361 6.28 -15.94 -11.45
C GLU A 361 5.15 -14.89 -11.53
N VAL A 362 4.08 -15.05 -10.75
CA VAL A 362 2.96 -14.10 -10.68
C VAL A 362 3.28 -12.89 -9.81
N GLY A 363 4.02 -13.06 -8.70
CA GLY A 363 4.42 -11.96 -7.82
C GLY A 363 5.31 -10.90 -8.48
N THR A 364 5.91 -11.21 -9.64
CA THR A 364 6.75 -10.30 -10.43
C THR A 364 6.00 -9.66 -11.61
N ALA A 365 4.83 -10.17 -12.00
CA ALA A 365 4.07 -9.69 -13.16
C ALA A 365 2.71 -9.11 -12.76
N LYS A 366 2.49 -7.81 -13.00
CA LYS A 366 1.16 -7.16 -12.90
C LYS A 366 0.23 -7.63 -14.03
N LYS A 367 -0.26 -8.87 -14.00
CA LYS A 367 -1.25 -9.38 -14.99
C LYS A 367 -2.39 -10.14 -14.29
N ASP A 368 -3.60 -10.01 -14.85
CA ASP A 368 -4.76 -10.82 -14.46
C ASP A 368 -4.48 -12.30 -14.78
N VAL A 369 -4.71 -13.19 -13.82
CA VAL A 369 -4.38 -14.63 -13.94
C VAL A 369 -5.67 -15.45 -13.98
N LEU A 370 -5.80 -16.31 -15.00
CA LEU A 370 -6.76 -17.41 -15.02
C LEU A 370 -6.04 -18.68 -14.55
N ILE A 371 -6.64 -19.43 -13.61
CA ILE A 371 -6.06 -20.66 -13.06
C ILE A 371 -7.05 -21.79 -13.34
N LEU A 372 -6.63 -22.76 -14.17
CA LEU A 372 -7.35 -24.01 -14.37
C LEU A 372 -6.68 -25.08 -13.51
N VAL A 373 -7.49 -25.84 -12.77
CA VAL A 373 -7.04 -26.89 -11.87
C VAL A 373 -7.73 -28.18 -12.31
N GLN A 374 -6.95 -29.17 -12.70
CA GLN A 374 -7.42 -30.54 -12.89
C GLN A 374 -6.89 -31.36 -11.72
N ASP A 375 -7.79 -31.94 -10.93
CA ASP A 375 -7.46 -32.75 -9.76
C ASP A 375 -8.27 -34.05 -9.81
N GLU A 376 -7.56 -35.18 -9.83
CA GLU A 376 -8.15 -36.52 -9.87
C GLU A 376 -8.48 -37.04 -8.45
N ASN A 377 -8.10 -36.31 -7.39
CA ASN A 377 -8.25 -36.73 -5.99
C ASN A 377 -9.35 -35.98 -5.21
N ASP A 378 -10.26 -35.29 -5.91
CA ASP A 378 -11.42 -34.61 -5.30
C ASP A 378 -11.04 -33.55 -4.22
N GLN A 379 -9.83 -32.95 -4.29
CA GLN A 379 -9.41 -31.83 -3.43
C GLN A 379 -9.66 -30.47 -4.09
N VAL A 380 -10.42 -30.42 -5.20
CA VAL A 380 -10.78 -29.21 -5.96
C VAL A 380 -11.31 -28.11 -5.05
N ASP A 381 -12.12 -28.48 -4.05
CA ASP A 381 -12.68 -27.53 -3.08
C ASP A 381 -11.61 -26.83 -2.23
N LYS A 382 -10.52 -27.52 -1.87
CA LYS A 382 -9.42 -26.91 -1.10
C LYS A 382 -8.60 -25.97 -1.96
N VAL A 383 -8.35 -26.33 -3.22
CA VAL A 383 -7.64 -25.45 -4.16
C VAL A 383 -8.49 -24.24 -4.48
N TYR A 384 -9.80 -24.41 -4.67
CA TYR A 384 -10.75 -23.32 -4.86
C TYR A 384 -10.84 -22.40 -3.64
N GLN A 385 -10.88 -22.95 -2.41
CA GLN A 385 -10.83 -22.17 -1.18
C GLN A 385 -9.52 -21.39 -1.04
N ILE A 386 -8.38 -21.99 -1.37
CA ILE A 386 -7.06 -21.31 -1.35
C ILE A 386 -7.01 -20.20 -2.40
N LEU A 387 -7.47 -20.45 -3.63
CA LEU A 387 -7.47 -19.45 -4.70
C LEU A 387 -8.42 -18.29 -4.41
N THR A 388 -9.61 -18.58 -3.91
CA THR A 388 -10.59 -17.56 -3.50
C THR A 388 -10.09 -16.76 -2.30
N ALA A 389 -9.42 -17.42 -1.35
CA ALA A 389 -8.84 -16.77 -0.18
C ALA A 389 -7.60 -15.93 -0.53
N CYS A 390 -6.73 -16.40 -1.42
CA CYS A 390 -5.48 -15.75 -1.83
C CYS A 390 -5.68 -14.56 -2.76
N PHE A 391 -6.67 -14.62 -3.66
CA PHE A 391 -6.80 -13.65 -4.75
C PHE A 391 -8.10 -12.84 -4.71
N GLY A 392 -9.01 -13.11 -3.75
CA GLY A 392 -10.28 -12.37 -3.64
C GLY A 392 -11.16 -12.47 -4.90
N LEU A 393 -10.90 -13.46 -5.76
CA LEU A 393 -11.57 -13.63 -7.03
C LEU A 393 -13.01 -14.08 -6.79
N THR A 394 -13.98 -13.15 -6.87
CA THR A 394 -15.33 -13.50 -7.31
C THR A 394 -15.25 -13.79 -8.81
N ALA A 395 -14.81 -15.00 -9.16
CA ALA A 395 -14.60 -15.37 -10.55
C ALA A 395 -15.94 -15.37 -11.31
N THR A 396 -16.01 -14.59 -12.40
CA THR A 396 -17.15 -14.57 -13.32
C THR A 396 -17.26 -15.85 -14.16
N LYS A 397 -16.29 -16.78 -14.06
CA LYS A 397 -16.40 -18.17 -14.52
C LYS A 397 -15.19 -18.99 -14.06
N VAL A 398 -15.43 -20.02 -13.27
CA VAL A 398 -14.52 -21.17 -13.15
C VAL A 398 -15.10 -22.26 -14.04
N VAL A 399 -14.36 -22.69 -15.05
CA VAL A 399 -14.77 -23.81 -15.91
C VAL A 399 -14.12 -25.07 -15.34
N ILE A 400 -14.93 -25.88 -14.67
CA ILE A 400 -14.54 -27.21 -14.19
C ILE A 400 -15.01 -28.20 -15.26
N GLN A 401 -14.07 -28.88 -15.91
CA GLN A 401 -14.41 -29.89 -16.91
C GLN A 401 -14.21 -31.28 -16.32
N ASN A 402 -15.32 -31.97 -16.05
CA ASN A 402 -15.30 -33.33 -15.52
C ASN A 402 -15.01 -34.33 -16.66
N SER A 403 -13.94 -35.11 -16.53
CA SER A 403 -13.52 -36.07 -17.54
C SER A 403 -14.34 -37.36 -17.48
N GLN A 404 -15.52 -37.36 -18.09
CA GLN A 404 -16.16 -38.60 -18.51
C GLN A 404 -16.32 -38.60 -20.03
N SER A 405 -15.23 -38.94 -20.74
CA SER A 405 -15.25 -39.79 -21.94
C SER A 405 -13.95 -39.73 -22.75
N TRP A 406 -12.82 -40.19 -22.20
CA TRP A 406 -11.73 -40.71 -23.04
C TRP A 406 -11.20 -41.98 -22.38
N LYS A 407 -11.66 -43.14 -22.88
CA LYS A 407 -11.04 -44.43 -22.57
C LYS A 407 -9.79 -44.57 -23.43
N THR A 408 -8.66 -44.23 -22.85
CA THR A 408 -7.38 -44.84 -23.17
C THR A 408 -6.51 -44.74 -21.93
N GLU A 409 -6.11 -45.90 -21.40
CA GLU A 409 -5.26 -46.03 -20.23
C GLU A 409 -3.92 -45.32 -20.44
N VAL A 410 -3.75 -44.17 -19.78
CA VAL A 410 -2.43 -43.61 -19.49
C VAL A 410 -2.48 -43.13 -18.05
N SER A 411 -1.98 -43.96 -17.15
CA SER A 411 -1.68 -43.59 -15.77
C SER A 411 -0.49 -42.62 -15.75
N GLN A 412 -0.69 -41.39 -15.29
CA GLN A 412 0.23 -40.57 -14.47
C GLN A 412 -0.21 -39.10 -14.46
N HIS A 413 -0.51 -38.58 -13.27
CA HIS A 413 -0.72 -37.18 -12.83
C HIS A 413 -0.36 -36.07 -13.84
N HIS A 414 -1.33 -35.28 -14.27
CA HIS A 414 -1.12 -34.05 -15.05
C HIS A 414 -1.79 -32.87 -14.33
N VAL A 415 -1.11 -31.72 -14.28
CA VAL A 415 -1.69 -30.43 -13.88
C VAL A 415 -1.51 -29.48 -15.06
N VAL A 416 -2.60 -28.94 -15.60
CA VAL A 416 -2.58 -28.01 -16.73
C VAL A 416 -3.03 -26.64 -16.25
N ILE A 417 -2.12 -25.65 -16.22
CA ILE A 417 -2.42 -24.26 -15.87
C ILE A 417 -2.42 -23.43 -17.16
N ILE A 418 -3.54 -22.80 -17.49
CA ILE A 418 -3.69 -21.94 -18.68
C ILE A 418 -3.82 -20.48 -18.23
N ILE A 419 -2.80 -19.67 -18.51
CA ILE A 419 -2.80 -18.23 -18.25
C ILE A 419 -3.25 -17.51 -19.54
N LEU A 420 -4.38 -16.81 -19.51
CA LEU A 420 -4.82 -15.95 -20.61
C LEU A 420 -4.80 -14.47 -20.16
N PRO A 421 -4.16 -13.56 -20.90
CA PRO A 421 -4.30 -12.14 -20.65
C PRO A 421 -5.66 -11.62 -21.13
N ARG A 422 -6.29 -10.74 -20.35
CA ARG A 422 -7.53 -10.05 -20.72
C ARG A 422 -7.19 -8.95 -21.74
N LEU A 423 -7.62 -9.14 -23.00
CA LEU A 423 -7.44 -8.18 -24.09
C LEU A 423 -8.48 -7.04 -23.97
N LEU A 424 -8.03 -5.83 -23.62
CA LEU A 424 -8.76 -4.60 -23.90
C LEU A 424 -8.09 -3.88 -25.07
N ASN A 425 -8.91 -3.52 -26.06
CA ASN A 425 -8.58 -2.86 -27.32
C ASN A 425 -7.36 -1.92 -27.25
N SER A 426 -6.20 -2.40 -27.67
CA SER A 426 -5.18 -1.61 -28.35
C SER A 426 -4.13 -2.54 -28.95
N HIS A 427 -3.64 -2.18 -30.13
CA HIS A 427 -2.66 -2.94 -30.90
C HIS A 427 -1.36 -3.14 -30.12
N PHE A 428 -1.11 -4.37 -29.65
CA PHE A 428 0.20 -4.81 -29.23
C PHE A 428 0.46 -6.25 -29.69
N SER A 429 1.62 -6.45 -30.30
CA SER A 429 2.22 -7.76 -30.56
C SER A 429 2.86 -8.26 -29.26
N GLU A 430 2.13 -9.00 -28.44
CA GLU A 430 2.73 -9.71 -27.30
C GLU A 430 2.69 -11.22 -27.49
N GLU A 431 3.79 -11.83 -27.04
CA GLU A 431 4.11 -13.24 -27.10
C GLU A 431 3.24 -14.00 -26.08
N ILE A 432 2.31 -14.83 -26.57
CA ILE A 432 1.55 -15.74 -25.70
C ILE A 432 2.42 -16.96 -25.46
N THR A 433 2.87 -17.13 -24.22
CA THR A 433 3.66 -18.29 -23.80
C THR A 433 2.75 -19.30 -23.10
N PHE A 434 2.66 -20.51 -23.66
CA PHE A 434 2.13 -21.65 -22.92
C PHE A 434 3.29 -22.39 -22.27
N LEU A 435 3.15 -22.70 -20.98
CA LEU A 435 4.06 -23.57 -20.26
C LEU A 435 3.30 -24.86 -19.95
N VAL A 436 3.74 -25.95 -20.58
CA VAL A 436 3.28 -27.30 -20.24
C VAL A 436 4.41 -27.98 -19.51
N ASP A 437 4.19 -28.33 -18.25
CA ASP A 437 5.19 -29.01 -17.43
C ASP A 437 4.84 -30.50 -17.35
N LYS A 438 5.70 -31.35 -17.92
CA LYS A 438 5.55 -32.79 -17.90
C LYS A 438 6.52 -33.40 -16.89
N ALA A 439 6.00 -34.08 -15.88
CA ALA A 439 6.82 -34.89 -15.00
C ALA A 439 7.20 -36.19 -15.71
N CYS A 440 8.50 -36.42 -15.89
CA CYS A 440 9.00 -37.68 -16.43
C CYS A 440 9.06 -38.76 -15.33
N PRO A 441 8.94 -40.05 -15.69
CA PRO A 441 8.98 -41.16 -14.72
C PRO A 441 10.26 -41.24 -13.87
N ASP A 442 11.33 -40.56 -14.27
CA ASP A 442 12.61 -40.50 -13.56
C ASP A 442 12.76 -39.26 -12.65
N GLY A 443 11.68 -38.49 -12.46
CA GLY A 443 11.64 -37.32 -11.58
C GLY A 443 12.20 -36.03 -12.20
N ARG A 444 12.53 -36.03 -13.50
CA ARG A 444 12.88 -34.81 -14.24
C ARG A 444 11.62 -34.11 -14.74
N HIS A 445 11.63 -32.78 -14.73
CA HIS A 445 10.56 -31.97 -15.32
C HIS A 445 10.98 -31.51 -16.71
N GLN A 446 10.09 -31.65 -17.69
CA GLN A 446 10.28 -31.13 -19.03
C GLN A 446 9.28 -30.01 -19.27
N THR A 447 9.79 -28.78 -19.30
CA THR A 447 8.99 -27.59 -19.54
C THR A 447 8.99 -27.28 -21.03
N MET A 448 7.83 -27.38 -21.67
CA MET A 448 7.67 -27.02 -23.08
C MET A 448 7.13 -25.60 -23.18
N LYS A 449 7.91 -24.71 -23.82
CA LYS A 449 7.52 -23.33 -24.11
C LYS A 449 6.93 -23.27 -25.51
N VAL A 450 5.62 -23.08 -25.64
CA VAL A 450 4.98 -22.91 -26.96
C VAL A 450 4.85 -21.43 -27.25
N LEU A 451 5.48 -21.00 -28.34
CA LEU A 451 5.42 -19.64 -28.87
C LEU A 451 4.37 -19.57 -29.97
N ILE A 452 3.39 -18.69 -29.82
CA ILE A 452 2.52 -18.32 -30.94
C ILE A 452 2.90 -16.90 -31.35
N THR A 453 3.61 -16.78 -32.46
CA THR A 453 3.91 -15.50 -33.11
C THR A 453 2.96 -15.31 -34.28
N ASP A 454 2.32 -14.14 -34.38
CA ASP A 454 1.64 -13.72 -35.59
C ASP A 454 2.67 -13.53 -36.71
N GLN A 455 2.67 -14.40 -37.71
CA GLN A 455 3.51 -14.26 -38.90
C GLN A 455 2.69 -13.74 -40.08
N SER A 456 2.44 -12.44 -40.09
CA SER A 456 2.14 -11.72 -41.33
C SER A 456 3.42 -11.11 -41.93
N THR A 457 4.46 -11.90 -42.20
CA THR A 457 5.51 -11.52 -43.17
C THR A 457 6.30 -12.72 -43.67
N ARG A 458 6.61 -12.70 -44.99
CA ARG A 458 7.19 -13.75 -45.82
C ARG A 458 8.47 -14.40 -45.24
N VAL A 459 8.51 -15.73 -45.21
CA VAL A 459 9.72 -16.53 -44.93
C VAL A 459 10.47 -16.83 -46.24
N PRO A 460 11.80 -16.66 -46.33
CA PRO A 460 12.61 -17.02 -47.51
C PRO A 460 12.63 -18.54 -47.78
N ALA A 461 12.79 -18.91 -49.06
CA ALA A 461 12.67 -20.28 -49.59
C ALA A 461 13.69 -21.32 -49.06
N THR A 462 14.59 -20.97 -48.16
CA THR A 462 15.66 -21.84 -47.65
C THR A 462 15.30 -22.66 -46.41
N LEU A 463 14.09 -22.53 -45.85
CA LEU A 463 13.65 -23.28 -44.65
C LEU A 463 12.54 -24.32 -44.90
N GLN A 464 12.27 -24.67 -46.16
CA GLN A 464 11.29 -25.70 -46.54
C GLN A 464 11.53 -27.12 -45.97
N PRO A 465 12.76 -27.60 -45.71
CA PRO A 465 12.94 -28.99 -45.23
C PRO A 465 12.52 -29.24 -43.77
N PHE A 466 12.38 -28.21 -42.93
CA PHE A 466 12.01 -28.39 -41.52
C PHE A 466 10.49 -28.47 -41.26
N LYS A 467 9.67 -28.21 -42.28
CA LYS A 467 8.21 -28.22 -42.14
C LYS A 467 7.60 -29.63 -42.21
N GLN A 468 8.34 -30.62 -42.72
CA GLN A 468 7.85 -32.00 -42.86
C GLN A 468 8.09 -32.89 -41.64
N LEU A 469 8.94 -32.49 -40.69
CA LEU A 469 9.20 -33.31 -39.50
C LEU A 469 8.16 -33.11 -38.37
N ILE A 470 7.50 -31.96 -38.33
CA ILE A 470 6.53 -31.63 -37.26
C ILE A 470 5.09 -31.98 -37.66
N LEU A 471 4.80 -32.14 -38.95
CA LEU A 471 3.45 -32.50 -39.42
C LEU A 471 3.21 -34.02 -39.47
N ALA A 472 4.25 -34.85 -39.42
CA ALA A 472 4.12 -36.32 -39.45
C ALA A 472 3.69 -36.89 -38.08
N ASP A 473 4.27 -36.40 -36.98
CA ASP A 473 3.98 -36.89 -35.61
C ASP A 473 2.55 -36.58 -35.14
N VAL A 474 1.97 -35.49 -35.65
CA VAL A 474 0.62 -35.02 -35.27
C VAL A 474 -0.48 -35.72 -36.07
N LEU A 475 -0.18 -36.18 -37.29
CA LEU A 475 -1.16 -36.81 -38.17
C LEU A 475 -1.18 -38.35 -38.09
N GLU A 476 -0.14 -38.98 -37.53
CA GLU A 476 -0.11 -40.44 -37.31
C GLU A 476 -0.91 -40.89 -36.06
N ASN A 477 -1.24 -39.95 -35.16
CA ASN A 477 -2.03 -40.23 -33.94
C ASN A 477 -3.54 -39.96 -34.07
N LEU A 478 -4.02 -39.57 -35.25
CA LEU A 478 -5.44 -39.36 -35.52
C LEU A 478 -5.96 -40.45 -36.48
N GLY A 479 -6.24 -41.63 -35.92
CA GLY A 479 -6.81 -42.75 -36.64
C GLY A 479 -8.24 -42.50 -37.12
N ASN A 480 -8.41 -42.51 -38.45
CA ASN A 480 -9.56 -42.95 -39.26
C ASN A 480 -11.00 -42.65 -38.77
N GLY A 481 -11.53 -41.50 -39.22
CA GLY A 481 -12.96 -41.27 -39.40
C GLY A 481 -13.20 -40.39 -40.64
N GLN A 482 -13.92 -40.91 -41.64
CA GLN A 482 -14.24 -40.21 -42.88
C GLN A 482 -15.01 -38.89 -42.62
N ILE A 483 -14.61 -37.80 -43.28
CA ILE A 483 -15.45 -36.62 -43.44
C ILE A 483 -15.56 -36.31 -44.94
N THR A 484 -16.78 -36.38 -45.43
CA THR A 484 -17.21 -36.07 -46.80
C THR A 484 -17.19 -34.56 -47.05
N TYR A 485 -16.58 -34.12 -48.15
CA TYR A 485 -16.65 -32.73 -48.60
C TYR A 485 -17.81 -32.52 -49.57
N GLN A 486 -18.58 -31.45 -49.35
CA GLN A 486 -19.38 -30.82 -50.41
C GLN A 486 -19.07 -29.33 -50.43
N THR A 487 -18.41 -28.89 -51.50
CA THR A 487 -18.11 -27.49 -51.79
C THR A 487 -19.12 -26.93 -52.78
N PHE A 488 -19.66 -25.74 -52.50
CA PHE A 488 -20.15 -24.83 -53.55
C PHE A 488 -19.87 -23.36 -53.19
N GLY A 489 -18.92 -22.77 -53.93
CA GLY A 489 -19.03 -21.49 -54.62
C GLY A 489 -19.13 -20.17 -53.83
N GLY A 490 -18.10 -19.33 -53.98
CA GLY A 490 -18.30 -17.96 -54.48
C GLY A 490 -18.14 -16.77 -53.52
N LYS A 491 -17.02 -16.04 -53.74
CA LYS A 491 -16.81 -14.57 -53.64
C LYS A 491 -17.21 -13.77 -52.38
N ASN A 492 -16.17 -13.08 -51.87
CA ASN A 492 -16.13 -11.79 -51.18
C ASN A 492 -17.46 -11.03 -51.01
N LEU A 493 -17.79 -10.67 -49.77
CA LEU A 493 -18.31 -9.34 -49.41
C LEU A 493 -18.29 -9.12 -47.88
N GLN A 494 -17.87 -7.92 -47.51
CA GLN A 494 -18.00 -7.33 -46.18
C GLN A 494 -19.47 -7.32 -45.74
N CYS A 495 -19.72 -7.59 -44.46
CA CYS A 495 -20.57 -6.78 -43.56
C CYS A 495 -20.83 -7.56 -42.26
N ILE A 496 -20.13 -7.18 -41.20
CA ILE A 496 -20.55 -7.43 -39.83
C ILE A 496 -21.63 -6.40 -39.51
N SER A 497 -22.87 -6.85 -39.33
CA SER A 497 -23.94 -6.11 -38.66
C SER A 497 -25.02 -7.10 -38.19
N LEU A 498 -25.58 -6.79 -37.01
CA LEU A 498 -26.63 -7.49 -36.24
C LEU A 498 -26.05 -8.55 -35.27
N LEU A 499 -26.30 -8.57 -33.96
CA LEU A 499 -27.33 -7.95 -33.10
C LEU A 499 -26.79 -8.04 -31.64
N LYS A 500 -26.62 -6.97 -30.87
CA LYS A 500 -27.52 -6.47 -29.80
C LYS A 500 -28.34 -7.53 -29.01
N LEU A 501 -28.17 -7.44 -27.68
CA LEU A 501 -28.96 -8.00 -26.54
C LEU A 501 -28.78 -9.50 -26.24
N PHE A 502 -28.42 -9.90 -25.01
CA PHE A 502 -29.20 -9.67 -23.78
C PHE A 502 -28.38 -9.35 -22.51
N ILE A 503 -29.01 -8.50 -21.69
CA ILE A 503 -28.76 -8.09 -20.30
C ILE A 503 -29.68 -8.93 -19.39
N PHE A 504 -29.22 -9.32 -18.18
CA PHE A 504 -29.93 -9.69 -16.91
C PHE A 504 -31.27 -10.49 -16.99
N LEU A 505 -31.57 -11.49 -16.12
CA LEU A 505 -31.86 -11.37 -14.68
C LEU A 505 -32.23 -12.78 -14.13
N ILE A 506 -32.22 -12.91 -12.81
CA ILE A 506 -32.90 -13.97 -12.05
C ILE A 506 -34.43 -13.86 -12.25
N GLU A 507 -35.06 -15.02 -12.48
CA GLU A 507 -36.39 -15.55 -12.08
C GLU A 507 -36.52 -16.86 -12.88
N GLU A 508 -36.55 -18.10 -12.36
CA GLU A 508 -36.73 -18.73 -11.05
C GLU A 508 -35.49 -19.52 -10.58
#